data_AF-A0A962N8J9-F1
#
_entry.id   AF-A0A962N8J9-F1
#
_cell.length_a   1.000
_cell.length_b   1.000
_cell.length_c   1.000
_cell.angle_alpha   90.00
_cell.angle_beta   90.00
_cell.angle_gamma   90.00
#
_symmetry.space_group_name_H-M   'P 1'
#
loop_
_entity.id
_entity.type
_entity.pdbx_description
1 polymer ?
#
loop_
_entity_poly.entity_id
_entity_poly.type
_entity_poly.pdbx_seq_one_letter_code
_entity_poly.pdbx_strand_id
1 'polypeptide(L)'
;MRIALLLLVVVLGGIGLIGWWWDTEPDQFDVIEAADRQAASTGQTVVKGYIMANTVRMLGRTLLDKPGGYLSNDVVPPGAWMDNMPEWEFGVLTQIRDVSRAFRIDFSRSQSQSIEDEDLKEAEGRFFFDNSSWAFPQSEDEYEAGIRHFRSYLKRLADPNQPKAQFYARADNLAH
;
A
#
# COMPACT_ATOMS: atom_id res chain seq x y z
N MET A 1 35.86 16.34 26.85
CA MET A 1 34.79 15.58 27.55
C MET A 1 33.46 16.33 27.59
N ARG A 2 33.37 17.57 28.14
CA ARG A 2 32.11 18.33 28.23
C ARG A 2 31.44 18.64 26.88
N ILE A 3 32.21 19.06 25.87
CA ILE A 3 31.68 19.35 24.52
C ILE A 3 31.16 18.07 23.85
N ALA A 4 31.88 16.96 23.96
CA ALA A 4 31.44 15.67 23.41
C ALA A 4 30.13 15.19 24.04
N LEU A 5 29.96 15.37 25.35
CA LEU A 5 28.72 15.06 26.05
C LEU A 5 27.55 15.94 25.57
N LEU A 6 27.79 17.25 25.41
CA LEU A 6 26.77 18.17 24.89
C LEU A 6 26.36 17.79 23.46
N LEU A 7 27.31 17.47 22.59
CA LEU A 7 27.02 17.02 21.22
C LEU A 7 26.20 15.74 21.21
N LEU A 8 26.54 14.76 22.06
CA LEU A 8 25.79 13.52 22.18
C LEU A 8 24.33 13.79 22.60
N VAL A 9 24.13 14.64 23.60
CA VAL A 9 22.78 15.01 24.07
C VAL A 9 21.98 15.71 22.97
N VAL A 10 22.60 16.60 22.21
CA VAL A 10 21.93 17.29 21.09
C VAL A 10 21.55 16.31 19.98
N VAL A 11 22.44 15.38 19.63
CA VAL A 11 22.17 14.36 18.60
C VAL A 11 21.03 13.43 19.04
N LEU A 12 21.10 12.90 20.27
CA LEU A 12 20.04 12.02 20.79
C LEU A 12 18.71 12.75 20.94
N GLY A 13 18.74 14.02 21.39
CA GLY A 13 17.54 14.86 21.44
C GLY A 13 16.93 15.08 20.06
N GLY A 14 17.76 15.33 19.04
CA GLY A 14 17.32 15.45 17.66
C GLY A 14 16.68 14.17 17.12
N ILE A 15 17.31 13.01 17.34
CA ILE A 15 16.76 11.70 16.95
C ILE A 15 15.42 11.45 17.63
N GLY A 16 15.31 11.75 18.93
CA GLY A 16 14.05 11.59 19.67
C GLY A 16 12.93 12.48 19.14
N LEU A 17 13.22 13.73 18.78
CA LEU A 17 12.23 14.64 18.18
C LEU A 17 11.76 14.17 16.80
N ILE A 18 12.69 13.68 15.97
CA ILE A 18 12.35 13.12 14.65
C ILE A 18 11.52 11.84 14.82
N GLY A 19 11.93 10.93 15.71
CA GLY A 19 11.19 9.70 16.01
C GLY A 19 9.77 9.97 16.51
N TRP A 20 9.60 10.95 17.40
CA TRP A 20 8.28 11.38 17.86
C TRP A 20 7.39 11.89 16.72
N TRP A 21 7.95 12.63 15.76
CA TRP A 21 7.21 13.08 14.58
C TRP A 21 6.87 11.92 13.63
N TRP A 22 7.80 10.98 13.43
CA TRP A 22 7.59 9.78 12.59
C TRP A 22 6.59 8.79 13.19
N ASP A 23 6.37 8.82 14.52
CA ASP A 23 5.41 7.95 15.21
C ASP A 23 3.94 8.44 15.08
N THR A 24 3.71 9.52 14.34
CA THR A 24 2.36 10.04 14.13
C THR A 24 1.61 9.19 13.09
N GLU A 25 0.54 8.52 13.53
CA GLU A 25 -0.34 7.75 12.65
C GLU A 25 -0.96 8.64 11.54
N PRO A 26 -0.95 8.20 10.27
CA PRO A 26 -1.61 8.93 9.18
C PRO A 26 -3.11 9.09 9.40
N ASP A 27 -3.66 10.22 8.93
CA ASP A 27 -5.10 10.47 8.98
C ASP A 27 -5.90 9.45 8.16
N GLN A 28 -7.10 9.13 8.65
CA GLN A 28 -8.07 8.37 7.87
C GLN A 28 -8.55 9.18 6.66
N PHE A 29 -8.87 8.49 5.57
CA PHE A 29 -9.40 9.11 4.36
C PHE A 29 -10.76 8.53 3.98
N ASP A 30 -11.61 9.36 3.37
CA ASP A 30 -12.87 8.91 2.78
C ASP A 30 -12.57 8.13 1.48
N VAL A 31 -12.94 6.86 1.46
CA VAL A 31 -12.67 5.94 0.34
C VAL A 31 -13.46 6.30 -0.92
N ILE A 32 -14.66 6.85 -0.76
CA ILE A 32 -15.53 7.26 -1.87
C ILE A 32 -14.95 8.54 -2.48
N GLU A 33 -14.64 9.53 -1.65
CA GLU A 33 -14.04 10.77 -2.13
C GLU A 33 -12.69 10.53 -2.81
N ALA A 34 -11.84 9.67 -2.24
CA ALA A 34 -10.56 9.31 -2.83
C ALA A 34 -10.72 8.63 -4.20
N ALA A 35 -11.76 7.80 -4.37
CA ALA A 35 -12.07 7.16 -5.64
C ALA A 35 -12.60 8.16 -6.67
N ASP A 36 -13.49 9.07 -6.27
CA ASP A 36 -14.03 10.11 -7.13
C ASP A 36 -12.94 11.07 -7.62
N ARG A 37 -12.03 11.50 -6.72
CA ARG A 37 -10.87 12.33 -7.08
C ARG A 37 -9.96 11.62 -8.07
N GLN A 38 -9.67 10.33 -7.85
CA GLN A 38 -8.85 9.53 -8.76
C GLN A 38 -9.51 9.40 -10.14
N ALA A 39 -10.81 9.08 -10.18
CA ALA A 39 -11.57 8.95 -11.42
C ALA A 39 -11.60 10.26 -12.20
N ALA A 40 -11.91 11.37 -11.53
CA ALA A 40 -11.91 12.71 -12.13
C ALA A 40 -10.54 13.11 -12.70
N SER A 41 -9.46 12.87 -11.94
CA SER A 41 -8.09 13.22 -12.37
C SER A 41 -7.59 12.43 -13.58
N THR A 42 -8.18 11.27 -13.86
CA THR A 42 -7.76 10.36 -14.93
C THR A 42 -8.78 10.20 -16.06
N GLY A 43 -9.89 10.94 -16.00
CA GLY A 43 -10.99 10.83 -16.97
C GLY A 43 -11.67 9.46 -16.96
N GLN A 44 -11.63 8.77 -15.82
CA GLN A 44 -12.25 7.45 -15.61
C GLN A 44 -13.64 7.61 -14.98
N THR A 45 -14.43 6.54 -15.04
CA THR A 45 -15.71 6.47 -14.32
C THR A 45 -15.60 5.49 -13.16
N VAL A 46 -16.27 5.79 -12.05
CA VAL A 46 -16.32 4.89 -10.90
C VAL A 46 -17.27 3.74 -11.22
N VAL A 47 -16.70 2.56 -11.43
CA VAL A 47 -17.44 1.32 -11.68
C VAL A 47 -17.41 0.38 -10.46
N LYS A 48 -18.14 -0.73 -10.54
CA LYS A 48 -18.13 -1.75 -9.49
C LYS A 48 -16.69 -2.25 -9.25
N GLY A 49 -16.30 -2.33 -7.98
CA GLY A 49 -14.94 -2.72 -7.58
C GLY A 49 -13.90 -1.61 -7.61
N TYR A 50 -14.19 -0.48 -8.27
CA TYR A 50 -13.24 0.63 -8.44
C TYR A 50 -12.86 1.26 -7.09
N ILE A 51 -13.84 1.52 -6.23
CA ILE A 51 -13.60 2.12 -4.90
C ILE A 51 -12.63 1.24 -4.11
N MET A 52 -12.90 -0.06 -4.00
CA MET A 52 -12.07 -0.99 -3.24
C MET A 52 -10.66 -1.14 -3.82
N ALA A 53 -10.53 -1.21 -5.15
CA ALA A 53 -9.21 -1.26 -5.81
C ALA A 53 -8.42 0.04 -5.60
N ASN A 54 -9.10 1.20 -5.64
CA ASN A 54 -8.48 2.47 -5.34
C ASN A 54 -8.10 2.60 -3.86
N THR A 55 -8.87 2.02 -2.94
CA THR A 55 -8.52 1.96 -1.51
C THR A 55 -7.21 1.21 -1.30
N VAL A 56 -6.99 0.05 -1.94
CA VAL A 56 -5.71 -0.67 -1.85
C VAL A 56 -4.55 0.21 -2.32
N ARG A 57 -4.73 0.87 -3.48
CA ARG A 57 -3.75 1.82 -4.02
C ARG A 57 -3.45 2.97 -3.05
N MET A 58 -4.48 3.50 -2.39
CA MET A 58 -4.36 4.59 -1.42
C MET A 58 -3.67 4.13 -0.14
N LEU A 59 -4.04 2.97 0.42
CA LEU A 59 -3.36 2.38 1.57
C LEU A 59 -1.87 2.16 1.31
N GLY A 60 -1.51 1.62 0.14
CA GLY A 60 -0.11 1.47 -0.25
C GLY A 60 0.62 2.82 -0.36
N ARG A 61 -0.05 3.87 -0.85
CA ARG A 61 0.55 5.23 -0.87
C ARG A 61 0.70 5.79 0.53
N THR A 62 -0.33 5.70 1.38
CA THR A 62 -0.26 6.14 2.78
C THR A 62 0.85 5.41 3.54
N LEU A 63 1.03 4.10 3.31
CA LEU A 63 2.10 3.30 3.90
C LEU A 63 3.49 3.84 3.54
N LEU A 64 3.71 4.23 2.28
CA LEU A 64 5.01 4.71 1.80
C LEU A 64 5.25 6.21 2.00
N ASP A 65 4.19 7.02 1.97
CA ASP A 65 4.26 8.48 1.92
C ASP A 65 4.11 9.13 3.32
N LYS A 66 3.85 8.35 4.37
CA LYS A 66 3.74 8.85 5.76
C LYS A 66 5.05 9.47 6.27
N PRO A 67 5.03 10.26 7.37
CA PRO A 67 6.24 10.79 7.98
C PRO A 67 7.29 9.70 8.23
N GLY A 68 8.51 9.93 7.76
CA GLY A 68 9.61 8.96 7.83
C GLY A 68 9.65 7.92 6.72
N GLY A 69 8.63 7.84 5.86
CA GLY A 69 8.54 6.81 4.83
C GLY A 69 8.20 5.45 5.42
N TYR A 70 8.68 4.37 4.80
CA TYR A 70 8.54 3.01 5.31
C TYR A 70 9.68 2.70 6.29
N LEU A 71 9.35 2.36 7.53
CA LEU A 71 10.31 2.29 8.64
C LEU A 71 10.63 0.84 9.07
N SER A 72 9.80 -0.14 8.71
CA SER A 72 9.97 -1.54 9.13
C SER A 72 11.28 -2.18 8.67
N ASN A 73 11.93 -1.63 7.65
CA ASN A 73 13.24 -2.06 7.17
C ASN A 73 14.38 -1.09 7.54
N ASP A 74 14.13 -0.08 8.38
CA ASP A 74 15.18 0.86 8.78
C ASP A 74 16.23 0.19 9.67
N VAL A 75 17.50 0.42 9.33
CA VAL A 75 18.66 -0.10 10.09
C VAL A 75 19.36 0.98 10.92
N VAL A 76 18.88 2.23 10.85
CA VAL A 76 19.44 3.38 11.58
C VAL A 76 18.36 4.12 12.39
N PRO A 77 18.74 4.84 13.46
CA PRO A 77 17.80 5.65 14.23
C PRO A 77 17.25 6.86 13.44
N PRO A 78 16.00 7.31 13.72
CA PRO A 78 15.12 6.79 14.77
C PRO A 78 14.36 5.51 14.39
N GLY A 79 14.18 5.18 13.11
CA GLY A 79 13.37 4.03 12.66
C GLY A 79 13.76 2.70 13.33
N ALA A 80 15.05 2.40 13.41
CA ALA A 80 15.56 1.19 14.07
C ALA A 80 15.28 1.08 15.58
N TRP A 81 14.80 2.15 16.23
CA TRP A 81 14.44 2.18 17.65
C TRP A 81 12.93 2.25 17.90
N MET A 82 12.14 2.38 16.85
CA MET A 82 10.68 2.53 16.93
C MET A 82 10.01 1.16 16.87
N ASP A 83 8.87 1.03 17.54
CA ASP A 83 8.05 -0.20 17.59
C ASP A 83 6.61 0.04 17.13
N ASN A 84 5.98 1.13 17.57
CA ASN A 84 4.58 1.45 17.26
C ASN A 84 4.34 1.59 15.75
N MET A 85 5.08 2.48 15.07
CA MET A 85 4.88 2.73 13.64
C MET A 85 5.20 1.51 12.75
N PRO A 86 6.31 0.76 12.95
CA PRO A 86 6.52 -0.51 12.23
C PRO A 86 5.41 -1.55 12.44
N GLU A 87 4.82 -1.65 13.63
CA GLU A 87 3.69 -2.56 13.87
C GLU A 87 2.42 -2.09 13.14
N TRP A 88 2.16 -0.78 13.11
CA TRP A 88 1.10 -0.19 12.30
C TRP A 88 1.29 -0.49 10.80
N GLU A 89 2.52 -0.34 10.29
CA GLU A 89 2.89 -0.66 8.91
C GLU A 89 2.60 -2.13 8.58
N PHE A 90 2.94 -3.03 9.49
CA PHE A 90 2.67 -4.46 9.32
C PHE A 90 1.17 -4.76 9.21
N GLY A 91 0.35 -4.09 10.04
CA GLY A 91 -1.11 -4.20 9.97
C GLY A 91 -1.67 -3.73 8.62
N VAL A 92 -1.27 -2.55 8.14
CA VAL A 92 -1.68 -2.01 6.84
C VAL A 92 -1.21 -2.89 5.69
N LEU A 93 0.04 -3.35 5.73
CA LEU A 93 0.60 -4.22 4.69
C LEU A 93 -0.13 -5.57 4.64
N THR A 94 -0.50 -6.14 5.79
CA THR A 94 -1.32 -7.36 5.86
C THR A 94 -2.67 -7.14 5.20
N GLN A 95 -3.34 -6.02 5.49
CA GLN A 95 -4.59 -5.67 4.82
C GLN A 95 -4.43 -5.55 3.29
N ILE A 96 -3.37 -4.88 2.82
CA ILE A 96 -3.08 -4.76 1.39
C ILE A 96 -2.87 -6.13 0.75
N ARG A 97 -2.11 -7.02 1.41
CA ARG A 97 -1.81 -8.39 0.94
C ARG A 97 -3.07 -9.22 0.79
N ASP A 98 -3.89 -9.28 1.83
CA ASP A 98 -5.11 -10.09 1.85
C ASP A 98 -6.11 -9.60 0.80
N VAL A 99 -6.32 -8.28 0.72
CA VAL A 99 -7.23 -7.71 -0.26
C VAL A 99 -6.71 -7.88 -1.69
N SER A 100 -5.39 -7.74 -1.91
CA SER A 100 -4.79 -7.95 -3.23
C SER A 100 -4.95 -9.39 -3.73
N ARG A 101 -4.78 -10.36 -2.82
CA ARG A 101 -5.07 -11.76 -3.11
C ARG A 101 -6.54 -11.98 -3.45
N ALA A 102 -7.47 -11.44 -2.66
CA ALA A 102 -8.90 -11.55 -2.95
C ALA A 102 -9.25 -10.92 -4.32
N PHE A 103 -8.61 -9.82 -4.70
CA PHE A 103 -8.74 -9.25 -6.05
C PHE A 103 -8.29 -10.24 -7.14
N ARG A 104 -7.13 -10.88 -6.97
CA ARG A 104 -6.60 -11.83 -7.95
C ARG A 104 -7.45 -13.10 -8.05
N ILE A 105 -7.85 -13.67 -6.93
CA ILE A 105 -8.46 -15.00 -6.87
C ILE A 105 -9.99 -14.93 -7.05
N ASP A 106 -10.65 -13.97 -6.40
CA ASP A 106 -12.10 -14.00 -6.25
C ASP A 106 -12.81 -12.90 -7.05
N PHE A 107 -12.27 -11.67 -7.04
CA PHE A 107 -13.02 -10.54 -7.61
C PHE A 107 -12.78 -10.31 -9.10
N SER A 108 -11.63 -10.68 -9.65
CA SER A 108 -11.31 -10.43 -11.06
C SER A 108 -11.56 -11.61 -12.00
N ARG A 109 -11.88 -12.79 -11.46
CA ARG A 109 -12.05 -14.03 -12.24
C ARG A 109 -13.51 -14.39 -12.45
N SER A 110 -13.85 -14.75 -13.69
CA SER A 110 -15.15 -15.39 -14.00
C SER A 110 -15.05 -16.90 -13.77
N GLN A 111 -16.04 -17.53 -13.14
CA GLN A 111 -16.06 -18.97 -12.85
C GLN A 111 -15.86 -19.86 -14.10
N SER A 112 -16.26 -19.39 -15.29
CA SER A 112 -16.10 -20.13 -16.56
C SER A 112 -14.79 -19.83 -17.29
N GLN A 113 -14.03 -18.81 -16.87
CA GLN A 113 -12.76 -18.42 -17.47
C GLN A 113 -11.69 -18.28 -16.39
N SER A 114 -10.79 -19.27 -16.30
CA SER A 114 -9.67 -19.30 -15.34
C SER A 114 -8.53 -18.32 -15.68
N ILE A 115 -8.83 -17.20 -16.37
CA ILE A 115 -7.81 -16.22 -16.76
C ILE A 115 -7.70 -15.20 -15.63
N GLU A 116 -6.54 -15.16 -14.98
CA GLU A 116 -6.21 -14.16 -13.97
C GLU A 116 -5.84 -12.82 -14.64
N ASP A 117 -6.15 -11.68 -14.02
CA ASP A 117 -5.62 -10.38 -14.47
C ASP A 117 -4.11 -10.29 -14.15
N GLU A 118 -3.31 -10.02 -15.18
CA GLU A 118 -1.85 -10.02 -15.07
C GLU A 118 -1.33 -8.97 -14.08
N ASP A 119 -1.92 -7.77 -14.02
CA ASP A 119 -1.46 -6.77 -13.06
C ASP A 119 -1.85 -7.14 -11.64
N LEU A 120 -3.03 -7.74 -11.42
CA LEU A 120 -3.39 -8.18 -10.06
C LEU A 120 -2.47 -9.30 -9.57
N LYS A 121 -2.03 -10.18 -10.48
CA LYS A 121 -1.02 -11.20 -10.18
C LYS A 121 0.32 -10.60 -9.83
N GLU A 122 0.82 -9.67 -10.63
CA GLU A 122 2.08 -8.97 -10.34
C GLU A 122 1.96 -8.17 -9.04
N ALA A 123 0.86 -7.45 -8.83
CA ALA A 123 0.62 -6.66 -7.63
C ALA A 123 0.65 -7.50 -6.35
N GLU A 124 -0.03 -8.65 -6.33
CA GLU A 124 0.04 -9.57 -5.18
C GLU A 124 1.49 -9.99 -4.92
N GLY A 125 2.22 -10.44 -5.95
CA GLY A 125 3.62 -10.84 -5.81
C GLY A 125 4.48 -9.73 -5.20
N ARG A 126 4.30 -8.49 -5.64
CA ARG A 126 5.00 -7.30 -5.14
C ARG A 126 4.66 -6.99 -3.69
N PHE A 127 3.39 -7.01 -3.30
CA PHE A 127 3.01 -6.76 -1.91
C PHE A 127 3.41 -7.90 -0.96
N PHE A 128 3.53 -9.13 -1.45
CA PHE A 128 4.04 -10.28 -0.68
C PHE A 128 5.57 -10.31 -0.55
N PHE A 129 6.30 -9.37 -1.16
CA PHE A 129 7.73 -9.22 -0.95
C PHE A 129 8.07 -8.95 0.52
N ASP A 130 9.27 -9.38 0.93
CA ASP A 130 9.77 -9.25 2.30
C ASP A 130 9.64 -7.80 2.79
N ASN A 131 9.09 -7.64 3.99
CA ASN A 131 8.81 -6.35 4.61
C ASN A 131 10.00 -5.77 5.38
N SER A 132 11.09 -6.53 5.47
CA SER A 132 12.33 -6.19 6.19
C SER A 132 13.53 -5.99 5.25
N SER A 133 13.31 -6.04 3.93
CA SER A 133 14.38 -5.87 2.94
C SER A 133 14.78 -4.40 2.81
N TRP A 134 15.90 -4.04 3.42
CA TRP A 134 16.47 -2.69 3.37
C TRP A 134 17.39 -2.46 2.16
N ALA A 135 17.89 -3.54 1.56
CA ALA A 135 18.86 -3.53 0.45
C ALA A 135 18.26 -4.14 -0.83
N PHE A 136 18.82 -3.78 -1.99
CA PHE A 136 18.24 -4.06 -3.31
C PHE A 136 17.79 -5.52 -3.53
N PRO A 137 16.52 -5.78 -3.90
CA PRO A 137 15.44 -4.80 -4.02
C PRO A 137 14.89 -4.37 -2.64
N GLN A 138 14.69 -3.06 -2.48
CA GLN A 138 14.12 -2.50 -1.26
C GLN A 138 12.61 -2.76 -1.21
N SER A 139 12.06 -2.97 -0.02
CA SER A 139 10.62 -3.23 0.17
C SER A 139 9.75 -2.13 -0.46
N GLU A 140 10.17 -0.87 -0.37
CA GLU A 140 9.47 0.29 -0.88
C GLU A 140 9.33 0.26 -2.41
N ASP A 141 10.38 -0.13 -3.14
CA ASP A 141 10.37 -0.22 -4.60
C ASP A 141 9.36 -1.28 -5.08
N GLU A 142 9.33 -2.39 -4.37
CA GLU A 142 8.41 -3.51 -4.62
C GLU A 142 6.97 -3.07 -4.35
N TYR A 143 6.70 -2.44 -3.20
CA TYR A 143 5.36 -1.95 -2.87
C TYR A 143 4.91 -0.84 -3.83
N GLU A 144 5.82 0.02 -4.27
CA GLU A 144 5.49 1.01 -5.30
C GLU A 144 5.14 0.34 -6.63
N ALA A 145 5.84 -0.73 -7.01
CA ALA A 145 5.48 -1.52 -8.18
C ALA A 145 4.08 -2.13 -8.04
N GLY A 146 3.74 -2.68 -6.87
CA GLY A 146 2.39 -3.19 -6.58
C GLY A 146 1.31 -2.12 -6.74
N ILE A 147 1.56 -0.91 -6.22
CA ILE A 147 0.66 0.26 -6.38
C ILE A 147 0.50 0.65 -7.86
N ARG A 148 1.57 0.59 -8.66
CA ARG A 148 1.51 0.86 -10.10
C ARG A 148 0.65 -0.16 -10.84
N HIS A 149 0.77 -1.45 -10.50
CA HIS A 149 -0.06 -2.51 -11.08
C HIS A 149 -1.55 -2.31 -10.73
N PHE A 150 -1.89 -1.95 -9.48
CA PHE A 150 -3.26 -1.59 -9.12
C PHE A 150 -3.79 -0.37 -9.90
N ARG A 151 -2.95 0.63 -10.15
CA ARG A 151 -3.31 1.79 -10.98
C ARG A 151 -3.61 1.37 -12.42
N SER A 152 -2.82 0.47 -13.00
CA SER A 152 -3.06 -0.09 -14.34
C SER A 152 -4.35 -0.90 -14.39
N TYR A 153 -4.61 -1.72 -13.36
CA TYR A 153 -5.89 -2.44 -13.21
C TYR A 153 -7.08 -1.48 -13.15
N LEU A 154 -7.03 -0.42 -12.33
CA LEU A 154 -8.10 0.60 -12.26
C LEU A 154 -8.39 1.23 -13.63
N LYS A 155 -7.35 1.53 -14.40
CA LYS A 155 -7.50 2.09 -15.75
C LYS A 155 -8.25 1.15 -16.68
N ARG A 156 -7.96 -0.16 -16.63
CA ARG A 156 -8.68 -1.15 -17.44
C ARG A 156 -10.09 -1.40 -16.91
N LEU A 157 -10.26 -1.47 -15.60
CA LEU A 157 -11.54 -1.71 -14.96
C LEU A 157 -12.57 -0.64 -15.34
N ALA A 158 -12.13 0.62 -15.48
CA ALA A 158 -12.97 1.74 -15.89
C ALA A 158 -13.12 1.91 -17.42
N ASP A 159 -12.44 1.11 -18.25
CA ASP A 159 -12.48 1.22 -19.70
C ASP A 159 -13.61 0.34 -20.29
N PRO A 160 -14.69 0.92 -20.84
CA PRO A 160 -15.81 0.15 -21.39
C PRO A 160 -15.41 -0.70 -22.61
N ASN A 161 -14.27 -0.41 -23.24
CA ASN A 161 -13.76 -1.16 -24.40
C ASN A 161 -12.82 -2.31 -24.01
N GLN A 162 -12.48 -2.46 -22.73
CA GLN A 162 -11.60 -3.53 -22.24
C GLN A 162 -12.37 -4.52 -21.35
N PRO A 163 -13.11 -5.47 -21.94
CA PRO A 163 -13.93 -6.41 -21.18
C PRO A 163 -13.10 -7.41 -20.36
N LYS A 164 -11.76 -7.39 -20.44
CA LYS A 164 -10.86 -8.32 -19.75
C LYS A 164 -10.64 -7.99 -18.27
N ALA A 165 -10.81 -6.73 -17.86
CA ALA A 165 -10.78 -6.36 -16.45
C ALA A 165 -12.23 -6.20 -15.97
N GLN A 166 -12.70 -7.15 -15.16
CA GLN A 166 -14.05 -7.15 -14.60
C GLN A 166 -13.98 -7.29 -13.09
N PHE A 167 -15.01 -6.82 -12.40
CA PHE A 167 -15.22 -7.07 -10.98
C PHE A 167 -16.51 -7.89 -10.78
N TYR A 168 -16.35 -9.12 -10.32
CA TYR A 168 -17.44 -10.05 -10.08
C TYR A 168 -17.87 -9.98 -8.60
N ALA A 169 -18.80 -9.07 -8.28
CA ALA A 169 -19.46 -9.07 -6.97
C ALA A 169 -20.53 -10.17 -6.94
N ARG A 170 -20.16 -11.37 -6.52
CA ARG A 170 -21.13 -12.43 -6.21
C ARG A 170 -20.94 -12.91 -4.77
N ALA A 171 -22.02 -13.40 -4.17
CA ALA A 171 -22.06 -13.81 -2.76
C ALA A 171 -21.30 -15.11 -2.48
N ASP A 172 -21.13 -15.98 -3.47
CA ASP A 172 -20.30 -17.19 -3.41
C ASP A 172 -18.81 -16.85 -3.27
N ASN A 173 -18.35 -15.77 -3.89
CA ASN A 173 -16.98 -15.25 -3.74
C ASN A 173 -16.75 -14.46 -2.42
N LEU A 174 -17.77 -14.30 -1.58
CA LEU A 174 -17.71 -13.56 -0.30
C LEU A 174 -17.91 -14.45 0.93
N ALA A 175 -18.05 -15.77 0.74
CA ALA A 175 -18.46 -16.72 1.78
C ALA A 175 -17.33 -17.63 2.29
N HIS A 176 -16.07 -17.31 1.98
CA HIS A 176 -14.91 -18.10 2.42
C HIS A 176 -14.18 -17.45 3.60
#